data_AF-A0A9P5JQW3-F1
#
_entry.id   AF-A0A9P5JQW3-F1
#
_cell.length_a   1.000
_cell.length_b   1.000
_cell.length_c   1.000
_cell.angle_alpha   90.00
_cell.angle_beta   90.00
_cell.angle_gamma   90.00
#
_symmetry.space_group_name_H-M   'P 1'
#
loop_
_entity.id
_entity.type
_entity.pdbx_description
1 polymer ?
#
loop_
_entity_poly.entity_id
_entity_poly.type
_entity_poly.pdbx_seq_one_letter_code
_entity_poly.pdbx_strand_id
1 'polypeptide(L)'
;DRTINARYEIDPDRNGGMDQPYEEVVRGKEARKRMHGTDCECCRAYYEDVGPLPPRLQAPLWKDPSPQSSQEAGPSRLGKRPRSASPETPSKRQRQREREMQEHQQQISRHRHHWSAAKTPPDYWLIGFPNTQQLDDINRRAKEMHEEKRRQIEAEAKKPGGRYRKK
;
A
#
# COMPACT_ATOMS: atom_id res chain seq x y z
N ASP A 1 13.00 -4.78 -27.46
CA ASP A 1 12.78 -5.00 -26.01
C ASP A 1 11.77 -6.10 -25.74
N ARG A 2 11.98 -6.93 -24.71
CA ARG A 2 11.00 -7.94 -24.26
C ARG A 2 9.92 -7.27 -23.41
N THR A 3 8.66 -7.66 -23.60
CA THR A 3 7.51 -7.18 -22.83
C THR A 3 7.56 -7.66 -21.37
N ILE A 4 6.78 -7.04 -20.48
CA ILE A 4 6.69 -7.41 -19.06
C ILE A 4 6.32 -8.88 -18.89
N ASN A 5 5.28 -9.33 -19.58
CA ASN A 5 4.73 -10.69 -19.49
C ASN A 5 5.67 -11.77 -20.07
N ALA A 6 6.71 -11.35 -20.81
CA ALA A 6 7.76 -12.24 -21.30
C ALA A 6 8.87 -12.46 -20.26
N ARG A 7 8.98 -11.61 -19.24
CA ARG A 7 9.99 -11.69 -18.16
C ARG A 7 9.42 -12.13 -16.82
N TYR A 8 8.15 -11.82 -16.57
CA TYR A 8 7.47 -12.08 -15.31
C TYR A 8 6.11 -12.71 -15.55
N GLU A 9 5.69 -13.55 -14.62
CA GLU A 9 4.34 -14.13 -14.54
C GLU A 9 3.79 -13.99 -13.12
N ILE A 10 2.47 -14.10 -12.99
CA ILE A 10 1.81 -14.13 -11.69
C ILE A 10 1.98 -15.53 -11.10
N ASP A 11 2.26 -15.59 -9.80
CA ASP A 11 2.36 -16.85 -9.07
C ASP A 11 0.94 -17.37 -8.75
N PRO A 12 0.50 -18.50 -9.35
CA PRO A 12 -0.86 -19.01 -9.16
C PRO A 12 -1.16 -19.34 -7.69
N ASP A 13 -0.17 -19.81 -6.93
CA ASP A 13 -0.32 -20.16 -5.50
C ASP A 13 -0.69 -18.93 -4.64
N ARG A 14 -0.35 -17.73 -5.12
CA ARG A 14 -0.66 -16.45 -4.48
C ARG A 14 -1.86 -15.73 -5.09
N ASN A 15 -2.45 -16.29 -6.15
CA ASN A 15 -3.53 -15.71 -6.92
C ASN A 15 -4.69 -16.71 -7.11
N GLY A 16 -4.97 -17.55 -6.10
CA GLY A 16 -6.12 -18.45 -6.11
C GLY A 16 -6.09 -19.52 -7.22
N GLY A 17 -4.89 -19.88 -7.70
CA GLY A 17 -4.68 -20.84 -8.79
C GLY A 17 -4.71 -20.25 -10.20
N MET A 18 -4.94 -18.93 -10.34
CA MET A 18 -5.01 -18.26 -11.64
C MET A 18 -3.65 -17.65 -12.02
N ASP A 19 -3.26 -17.76 -13.29
CA ASP A 19 -2.03 -17.19 -13.86
C ASP A 19 -2.19 -15.73 -14.34
N GLN A 20 -3.41 -15.21 -14.27
CA GLN A 20 -3.78 -13.85 -14.69
C GLN A 20 -4.47 -13.07 -13.57
N PRO A 21 -4.36 -11.73 -13.54
CA PRO A 21 -5.05 -10.94 -12.53
C PRO A 21 -6.55 -11.03 -12.78
N TYR A 22 -7.33 -11.19 -11.72
CA TYR A 22 -8.79 -11.29 -11.80
C TYR A 22 -9.46 -10.46 -10.71
N GLU A 23 -10.72 -10.12 -10.94
CA GLU A 23 -11.57 -9.47 -9.97
C GLU A 23 -12.76 -10.37 -9.67
N GLU A 24 -13.06 -10.55 -8.39
CA GLU A 24 -14.22 -11.30 -7.93
C GLU A 24 -15.02 -10.51 -6.91
N VAL A 25 -16.32 -10.77 -6.87
CA VAL A 25 -17.20 -10.17 -5.86
C VAL A 25 -17.06 -10.93 -4.55
N VAL A 26 -16.20 -10.42 -3.67
CA VAL A 26 -15.99 -10.99 -2.34
C VAL A 26 -17.15 -10.64 -1.40
N ARG A 27 -17.85 -11.67 -0.90
CA ARG A 27 -18.87 -11.52 0.15
C ARG A 27 -18.28 -11.93 1.50
N GLY A 28 -18.57 -11.14 2.54
CA GLY A 28 -18.13 -11.41 3.92
C GLY A 28 -16.96 -10.54 4.39
N LYS A 29 -16.99 -10.20 5.69
CA LYS A 29 -16.07 -9.25 6.30
C LYS A 29 -14.62 -9.76 6.34
N GLU A 30 -14.41 -11.00 6.74
CA GLU A 30 -13.05 -11.57 6.88
C GLU A 30 -12.35 -11.78 5.52
N ALA A 31 -13.10 -12.19 4.50
CA ALA A 31 -12.56 -12.27 3.14
C ALA A 31 -12.19 -10.88 2.61
N ARG A 32 -13.05 -9.87 2.81
CA ARG A 32 -12.77 -8.49 2.43
C ARG A 32 -11.56 -7.89 3.15
N LYS A 33 -11.31 -8.22 4.42
CA LYS A 33 -10.10 -7.76 5.15
C LYS A 33 -8.78 -8.26 4.56
N ARG A 34 -8.79 -9.41 3.87
CA ARG A 34 -7.61 -9.98 3.21
C ARG A 34 -7.24 -9.28 1.90
N MET A 35 -8.17 -8.53 1.31
CA MET A 35 -7.88 -7.66 0.15
C MET A 35 -7.09 -6.41 0.56
N HIS A 36 -6.36 -5.85 -0.41
CA HIS A 36 -5.60 -4.62 -0.20
C HIS A 36 -6.55 -3.44 -0.02
N GLY A 37 -6.41 -2.72 1.09
CA GLY A 37 -7.09 -1.46 1.32
C GLY A 37 -6.41 -0.33 0.56
N THR A 38 -7.19 0.44 -0.19
CA THR A 38 -6.69 1.58 -0.97
C THR A 38 -7.53 2.81 -0.76
N ASP A 39 -7.02 3.96 -1.16
CA ASP A 39 -7.77 5.21 -1.26
C ASP A 39 -8.49 5.32 -2.63
N CYS A 40 -9.50 6.19 -2.67
CA CYS A 40 -10.07 6.75 -3.89
C CYS A 40 -9.70 8.23 -3.97
N GLU A 41 -9.96 8.87 -5.11
CA GLU A 41 -9.84 10.33 -5.26
C GLU A 41 -10.62 11.08 -4.16
N CYS A 42 -11.77 10.54 -3.75
CA CYS A 42 -12.58 11.05 -2.65
C CYS A 42 -11.98 10.90 -1.24
N CYS A 43 -11.16 9.89 -1.00
CA CYS A 43 -10.65 9.56 0.35
C CYS A 43 -9.18 9.94 0.53
N ARG A 44 -8.46 10.28 -0.55
CA ARG A 44 -7.04 10.59 -0.49
C ARG A 44 -6.74 11.73 0.47
N ALA A 45 -7.45 12.85 0.32
CA ALA A 45 -7.29 14.03 1.19
C ALA A 45 -7.50 13.68 2.67
N TYR A 46 -8.51 12.87 2.98
CA TYR A 46 -8.76 12.40 4.34
C TYR A 46 -7.55 11.69 4.96
N TYR A 47 -6.91 10.76 4.22
CA TYR A 47 -5.74 10.06 4.75
C TYR A 47 -4.49 10.95 4.82
N GLU A 48 -4.34 11.90 3.89
CA GLU A 48 -3.24 12.87 3.92
C GLU A 48 -3.35 13.83 5.11
N ASP A 49 -4.57 14.25 5.46
CA ASP A 49 -4.86 15.17 6.56
C ASP A 49 -4.80 14.48 7.93
N VAL A 50 -5.43 13.30 8.05
CA VAL A 50 -5.45 12.54 9.31
C VAL A 50 -4.11 11.87 9.59
N GLY A 51 -3.44 11.39 8.54
CA GLY A 51 -2.16 10.70 8.65
C GLY A 51 -2.27 9.30 9.27
N PRO A 52 -1.38 8.94 10.21
CA PRO A 52 -1.35 7.60 10.80
C PRO A 52 -2.60 7.32 11.64
N LEU A 53 -3.02 6.05 11.69
CA LEU A 53 -4.15 5.64 12.53
C LEU A 53 -3.79 5.87 14.02
N PRO A 54 -4.63 6.55 14.82
CA PRO A 54 -4.37 6.72 16.23
C PRO A 54 -4.34 5.36 16.95
N PRO A 55 -3.62 5.25 18.09
CA PRO A 55 -3.60 4.02 18.86
C PRO A 55 -5.02 3.60 19.25
N ARG A 56 -5.30 2.29 19.20
CA ARG A 56 -6.63 1.78 19.56
C ARG A 56 -7.00 2.25 20.95
N LEU A 57 -8.16 2.88 21.07
CA LEU A 57 -8.72 3.27 22.35
C LEU A 57 -8.87 2.01 23.21
N GLN A 58 -8.20 1.98 24.35
CA GLN A 58 -8.42 0.91 25.31
C GLN A 58 -9.85 1.02 25.82
N ALA A 59 -10.53 -0.12 25.92
CA ALA A 59 -11.85 -0.14 26.53
C ALA A 59 -11.73 0.46 27.94
N PRO A 60 -12.66 1.33 28.36
CA PRO A 60 -12.63 1.85 29.72
C PRO A 60 -12.65 0.67 30.69
N LEU A 61 -11.77 0.74 31.69
CA LEU A 61 -11.75 -0.25 32.76
C LEU A 61 -13.06 -0.08 33.54
N TRP A 62 -14.04 -0.94 33.27
CA TRP A 62 -15.33 -0.93 33.97
C TRP A 62 -15.22 -1.39 35.43
N LYS A 63 -14.08 -1.98 35.80
CA LYS A 63 -13.74 -2.42 37.15
C LYS A 63 -12.33 -1.96 37.47
N ASP A 64 -12.13 -1.46 38.69
CA ASP A 64 -10.79 -1.17 39.18
C ASP A 64 -9.95 -2.46 39.22
N PRO A 65 -8.67 -2.41 38.83
CA PRO A 65 -7.80 -3.57 38.92
C PRO A 65 -7.71 -4.01 40.39
N SER A 66 -8.14 -5.25 40.67
CA SER A 66 -8.04 -5.84 42.00
C SER A 66 -6.58 -5.86 42.46
N PRO A 67 -6.28 -5.49 43.73
CA PRO A 67 -4.91 -5.44 44.24
C PRO A 67 -4.15 -6.76 44.17
N GLN A 68 -4.83 -7.89 43.93
CA GLN A 68 -4.23 -9.24 43.95
C GLN A 68 -3.53 -9.69 42.66
N SER A 69 -3.42 -8.84 41.63
CA SER A 69 -2.68 -9.17 40.38
C SER A 69 -1.31 -8.47 40.25
N SER A 70 -0.78 -7.95 41.34
CA SER A 70 0.47 -7.16 41.40
C SER A 70 1.76 -8.00 41.50
N GLN A 71 1.73 -9.26 41.09
CA GLN A 71 2.92 -10.11 40.87
C GLN A 71 2.93 -10.44 39.37
N GLU A 72 3.43 -9.57 38.48
CA GLU A 72 4.81 -9.55 38.01
C GLU A 72 5.09 -8.19 37.33
N ALA A 73 5.22 -7.13 38.13
CA ALA A 73 5.76 -5.86 37.64
C ALA A 73 7.30 -5.98 37.65
N GLY A 74 7.87 -6.42 36.53
CA GLY A 74 9.31 -6.36 36.29
C GLY A 74 9.85 -4.93 36.51
N PRO A 75 11.15 -4.78 36.83
CA PRO A 75 11.69 -3.52 37.33
C PRO A 75 11.44 -2.38 36.35
N SER A 76 10.87 -1.31 36.90
CA SER A 76 10.60 -0.02 36.29
C SER A 76 11.82 0.45 35.50
N ARG A 77 11.78 0.31 34.16
CA ARG A 77 12.72 1.00 33.29
C ARG A 77 12.33 2.46 33.35
N LEU A 78 13.05 3.23 34.19
CA LEU A 78 13.13 4.68 34.09
C LEU A 78 13.10 5.05 32.60
N GLY A 79 12.11 5.86 32.23
CA GLY A 79 11.90 6.32 30.88
C GLY A 79 13.22 6.77 30.27
N LYS A 80 13.78 5.93 29.39
CA LYS A 80 14.79 6.38 28.45
C LYS A 80 14.05 7.38 27.57
N ARG A 81 14.18 8.67 27.89
CA ARG A 81 14.05 9.74 26.90
C ARG A 81 14.77 9.22 25.65
N PRO A 82 14.16 9.16 24.47
CA PRO A 82 14.88 8.74 23.28
C PRO A 82 16.09 9.66 23.18
N ARG A 83 17.26 9.10 23.45
CA ARG A 83 18.54 9.78 23.31
C ARG A 83 18.60 10.20 21.86
N SER A 84 18.60 11.51 21.63
CA SER A 84 18.91 12.17 20.37
C SER A 84 18.39 11.41 19.16
N ALA A 85 17.14 11.70 18.74
CA ALA A 85 16.73 11.37 17.38
C ALA A 85 17.84 11.89 16.46
N SER A 86 18.63 10.96 15.91
CA SER A 86 19.60 11.26 14.86
C SER A 86 18.87 12.11 13.82
N PRO A 87 19.50 13.11 13.18
CA PRO A 87 18.82 13.92 12.17
C PRO A 87 18.34 13.00 11.05
N GLU A 88 17.09 12.56 11.22
CA GLU A 88 16.37 11.67 10.33
C GLU A 88 16.30 12.42 9.00
N THR A 89 17.07 11.93 8.01
CA THR A 89 17.01 12.50 6.66
C THR A 89 15.54 12.60 6.22
N PRO A 90 15.13 13.71 5.57
CA PRO A 90 13.73 13.95 5.21
C PRO A 90 13.09 12.77 4.47
N SER A 91 13.90 12.04 3.68
CA SER A 91 13.51 10.84 2.95
C SER A 91 13.07 9.65 3.82
N LYS A 92 13.64 9.45 5.02
CA LYS A 92 13.22 8.36 5.93
C LYS A 92 11.87 8.63 6.56
N ARG A 93 11.66 9.85 7.07
CA ARG A 93 10.38 10.28 7.67
C ARG A 93 9.23 10.17 6.68
N GLN A 94 9.44 10.59 5.43
CA GLN A 94 8.42 10.49 4.39
C GLN A 94 8.02 9.04 4.12
N ARG A 95 8.99 8.13 3.96
CA ARG A 95 8.71 6.70 3.79
C ARG A 95 7.97 6.08 4.98
N GLN A 96 8.32 6.50 6.20
CA GLN A 96 7.61 6.05 7.40
C GLN A 96 6.16 6.53 7.38
N ARG A 97 5.92 7.81 7.09
CA ARG A 97 4.57 8.37 6.98
C ARG A 97 3.74 7.67 5.91
N GLU A 98 4.31 7.41 4.74
CA GLU A 98 3.66 6.66 3.65
C GLU A 98 3.26 5.25 4.09
N ARG A 99 4.14 4.55 4.83
CA ARG A 99 3.85 3.23 5.38
C ARG A 99 2.72 3.27 6.41
N GLU A 100 2.75 4.21 7.34
CA GLU A 100 1.72 4.36 8.37
C GLU A 100 0.36 4.72 7.75
N MET A 101 0.34 5.56 6.70
CA MET A 101 -0.87 5.84 5.93
C MET A 101 -1.37 4.58 5.18
N GLN A 102 -0.47 3.78 4.60
CA GLN A 102 -0.86 2.52 3.95
C GLN A 102 -1.43 1.52 4.96
N GLU A 103 -0.86 1.43 6.16
CA GLU A 103 -1.39 0.61 7.25
C GLU A 103 -2.76 1.12 7.71
N HIS A 104 -2.95 2.44 7.80
CA HIS A 104 -4.23 3.07 8.10
C HIS A 104 -5.29 2.68 7.04
N GLN A 105 -4.97 2.82 5.75
CA GLN A 105 -5.85 2.40 4.65
C GLN A 105 -6.20 0.90 4.74
N GLN A 106 -5.22 0.04 5.01
CA GLN A 106 -5.45 -1.40 5.15
C GLN A 106 -6.39 -1.74 6.31
N GLN A 107 -6.39 -0.95 7.39
CA GLN A 107 -7.27 -1.17 8.54
C GLN A 107 -8.70 -0.71 8.27
N ILE A 108 -8.91 0.52 7.79
CA ILE A 108 -10.24 1.14 7.79
C ILE A 108 -10.85 1.36 6.41
N SER A 109 -10.09 1.24 5.33
CA SER A 109 -10.61 1.61 4.02
C SER A 109 -11.80 0.73 3.60
N ARG A 110 -12.83 1.41 3.09
CA ARG A 110 -13.95 0.79 2.41
C ARG A 110 -13.55 0.35 1.00
N HIS A 111 -12.61 1.02 0.34
CA HIS A 111 -12.16 0.64 -1.00
C HIS A 111 -11.08 -0.43 -0.90
N ARG A 112 -11.34 -1.59 -1.52
CA ARG A 112 -10.47 -2.76 -1.43
C ARG A 112 -10.46 -3.54 -2.74
N HIS A 113 -9.31 -4.09 -3.10
CA HIS A 113 -9.15 -4.93 -4.30
C HIS A 113 -8.06 -5.99 -4.11
N HIS A 114 -8.14 -7.06 -4.90
CA HIS A 114 -7.05 -8.05 -5.02
C HIS A 114 -5.92 -7.52 -5.90
N TRP A 115 -6.27 -6.85 -7.00
CA TRP A 115 -5.36 -6.28 -7.97
C TRP A 115 -5.70 -4.81 -8.19
N SER A 116 -4.69 -3.95 -8.22
CA SER A 116 -4.90 -2.54 -8.55
C SER A 116 -5.31 -2.41 -10.00
N ALA A 117 -6.27 -1.54 -10.27
CA ALA A 117 -6.66 -1.20 -11.63
C ALA A 117 -5.46 -0.64 -12.40
N ALA A 118 -5.42 -0.90 -13.71
CA ALA A 118 -4.42 -0.30 -14.58
C ALA A 118 -4.58 1.22 -14.59
N LYS A 119 -3.45 1.95 -14.54
CA LYS A 119 -3.47 3.41 -14.70
C LYS A 119 -3.93 3.75 -16.11
N THR A 120 -4.85 4.72 -16.21
CA THR A 120 -5.27 5.26 -17.51
C THR A 120 -4.05 5.87 -18.22
N PRO A 121 -3.85 5.59 -19.52
CA PRO A 121 -2.79 6.22 -20.32
C PRO A 121 -2.85 7.76 -20.25
N PRO A 122 -1.72 8.46 -20.47
CA PRO A 122 -1.71 9.91 -20.37
C PRO A 122 -2.58 10.46 -21.50
N ASP A 123 -3.40 11.47 -21.20
CA ASP A 123 -4.15 12.21 -22.21
C ASP A 123 -5.17 11.37 -23.00
N TYR A 124 -5.55 10.17 -22.51
CA TYR A 124 -6.48 9.23 -23.17
C TYR A 124 -7.86 9.84 -23.51
N TRP A 125 -8.35 10.77 -22.68
CA TRP A 125 -9.65 11.43 -22.86
C TRP A 125 -9.56 12.79 -23.57
N LEU A 126 -8.38 13.20 -24.05
CA LEU A 126 -8.28 14.43 -24.83
C LEU A 126 -9.00 14.23 -26.17
N ILE A 127 -10.04 15.04 -26.40
CA ILE A 127 -10.81 15.03 -27.63
C ILE A 127 -10.03 15.81 -28.69
N GLY A 128 -9.39 15.11 -29.63
CA GLY A 128 -8.65 15.69 -30.76
C GLY A 128 -7.35 14.96 -31.07
N PHE A 129 -6.70 15.32 -32.17
CA PHE A 129 -5.35 14.82 -32.45
C PHE A 129 -4.33 15.72 -31.77
N PRO A 130 -3.39 15.17 -30.98
CA PRO A 130 -2.31 15.96 -30.40
C PRO A 130 -1.45 16.54 -31.52
N ASN A 131 -0.93 17.76 -31.31
CA ASN A 131 0.10 18.27 -32.20
C ASN A 131 1.42 17.47 -32.01
N THR A 132 2.43 17.74 -32.84
CA THR A 132 3.70 16.99 -32.81
C THR A 132 4.42 17.07 -31.45
N GLN A 133 4.46 18.25 -30.83
CA GLN A 133 5.10 18.45 -29.52
C GLN A 133 4.36 17.72 -28.39
N GLN A 134 3.02 17.80 -28.40
CA GLN A 134 2.16 17.10 -27.45
C GLN A 134 2.27 15.58 -27.61
N LEU A 135 2.36 15.08 -28.85
CA LEU A 135 2.53 13.66 -29.10
C LEU A 135 3.85 13.13 -28.51
N ASP A 136 4.93 13.88 -28.66
CA ASP A 136 6.23 13.54 -28.06
C ASP A 136 6.16 13.52 -26.52
N ASP A 137 5.48 14.49 -25.92
CA ASP A 137 5.25 14.54 -24.48
C ASP A 137 4.40 13.36 -23.98
N ILE A 138 3.32 13.01 -24.69
CA ILE A 138 2.46 11.85 -24.41
C ILE A 138 3.28 10.57 -24.48
N ASN A 139 4.08 10.40 -25.53
CA ASN A 139 4.93 9.23 -25.70
C ASN A 139 6.00 9.12 -24.60
N ARG A 140 6.60 10.25 -24.18
CA ARG A 140 7.54 10.29 -23.05
C ARG A 140 6.86 9.85 -21.75
N ARG A 141 5.71 10.43 -21.41
CA ARG A 141 4.93 10.07 -20.22
C ARG A 141 4.47 8.61 -20.24
N ALA A 142 4.06 8.10 -21.41
CA ALA A 142 3.67 6.70 -21.56
C ALA A 142 4.86 5.76 -21.29
N LYS A 143 6.06 6.09 -21.80
CA LYS A 143 7.30 5.33 -21.51
C LYS A 143 7.63 5.33 -20.02
N GLU A 144 7.56 6.49 -19.36
CA GLU A 144 7.80 6.62 -17.92
C GLU A 144 6.82 5.75 -17.11
N MET A 145 5.53 5.74 -17.46
CA MET A 145 4.54 4.88 -16.80
C MET A 145 4.81 3.39 -17.03
N HIS A 146 5.22 2.99 -18.24
CA HIS A 146 5.59 1.60 -18.52
C HIS A 146 6.85 1.18 -17.76
N GLU A 147 7.82 2.08 -17.60
CA GLU A 147 9.01 1.88 -16.77
C GLU A 147 8.68 1.75 -15.30
N GLU A 148 7.80 2.61 -14.78
CA GLU A 148 7.35 2.54 -13.41
C GLU A 148 6.63 1.20 -13.13
N LYS A 149 5.73 0.78 -14.02
CA LYS A 149 5.05 -0.53 -13.93
C LYS A 149 6.06 -1.68 -13.95
N ARG A 150 7.06 -1.62 -14.84
CA ARG A 150 8.17 -2.59 -14.89
C ARG A 150 8.90 -2.66 -13.56
N ARG A 151 9.28 -1.51 -13.00
CA ARG A 151 10.00 -1.41 -11.73
C ARG A 151 9.20 -1.96 -10.57
N GLN A 152 7.90 -1.68 -10.53
CA GLN A 152 7.00 -2.19 -9.49
C GLN A 152 6.89 -3.72 -9.55
N ILE A 153 6.68 -4.29 -10.73
CA ILE A 153 6.60 -5.75 -10.93
C ILE A 153 7.93 -6.42 -10.60
N GLU A 154 9.06 -5.85 -11.04
CA GLU A 154 10.38 -6.38 -10.72
C GLU A 154 10.65 -6.34 -9.20
N ALA A 155 10.30 -5.25 -8.53
CA ALA A 155 10.44 -5.13 -7.08
C ALA A 155 9.54 -6.12 -6.33
N GLU A 156 8.32 -6.36 -6.82
CA GLU A 156 7.41 -7.37 -6.25
C GLU A 156 7.93 -8.80 -6.48
N ALA A 157 8.47 -9.10 -7.67
CA ALA A 157 9.05 -10.39 -7.97
C ALA A 157 10.33 -10.70 -7.18
N LYS A 158 11.05 -9.68 -6.72
CA LYS A 158 12.21 -9.84 -5.82
C LYS A 158 11.81 -10.10 -4.36
N LYS A 159 10.58 -9.76 -3.95
CA LYS A 159 10.12 -9.96 -2.57
C LYS A 159 9.78 -11.43 -2.33
N PRO A 160 10.18 -12.01 -1.17
CA PRO A 160 9.76 -13.35 -0.81
C PRO A 160 8.23 -13.39 -0.65
N GLY A 161 7.56 -14.29 -1.39
CA GLY A 161 6.11 -14.39 -1.40
C GLY A 161 5.39 -13.24 -2.13
N GLY A 162 6.07 -12.54 -3.05
CA GLY A 162 5.43 -11.59 -3.96
C GLY A 162 4.41 -12.25 -4.90
N ARG A 163 3.51 -11.45 -5.47
CA ARG A 163 2.50 -11.95 -6.43
C ARG A 163 3.06 -12.30 -7.80
N TYR A 164 4.24 -11.79 -8.14
CA TYR A 164 4.92 -12.08 -9.40
C TYR A 164 6.14 -12.95 -9.16
N ARG A 165 6.47 -13.79 -10.13
CA ARG A 165 7.73 -14.53 -10.22
C ARG A 165 8.39 -14.28 -11.56
N LYS A 166 9.71 -14.42 -11.60
CA LYS A 166 10.48 -14.32 -12.83
C LYS A 166 10.32 -15.63 -13.61
N LYS A 167 10.08 -15.52 -14.91
CA LYS A 167 10.14 -16.67 -15.83
C LYS A 167 11.59 -17.12 -16.06
#